data_AF-A0A8X6KN04-F1
#
_entry.id   AF-A0A8X6KN04-F1
#
_cell.length_a   1.000
_cell.length_b   1.000
_cell.length_c   1.000
_cell.angle_alpha   90.00
_cell.angle_beta   90.00
_cell.angle_gamma   90.00
#
_symmetry.space_group_name_H-M   'P 1'
#
loop_
_entity.id
_entity.type
_entity.pdbx_description
1 polymer ?
#
loop_
_entity_poly.entity_id
_entity_poly.type
_entity_poly.pdbx_seq_one_letter_code
_entity_poly.pdbx_strand_id
1 'polypeptide(L)'
;MIRLRNRDKEVCARALLDDGSQRSYIEKNLAAELFLSPSGREIFSQGLFGGGISPASEHKRYMVNVESLNRKYSTPLSLLEQQKICSTLPRIHDRKLLSELSSRGIKLTDVGRDSPPIRVLLGADILGSILTGRI
;
A
#
# COMPACT_ATOMS: atom_id res chain seq x y z
N MET A 1 7.37 5.05 0.60
CA MET A 1 7.23 4.43 1.94
C MET A 1 6.13 5.15 2.70
N ILE A 2 5.33 4.41 3.47
CA ILE A 2 4.35 4.93 4.44
C ILE A 2 4.62 4.34 5.81
N ARG A 3 4.14 4.99 6.88
CA ARG A 3 4.19 4.45 8.24
C ARG A 3 2.81 3.89 8.59
N LEU A 4 2.76 2.65 9.07
CA LEU A 4 1.55 2.06 9.65
C LEU A 4 1.72 1.98 11.16
N ARG A 5 0.66 2.29 11.90
CA ARG A 5 0.65 2.26 13.36
C ARG A 5 -0.58 1.55 13.90
N ASN A 6 -0.35 0.71 14.90
CA ASN A 6 -1.38 0.13 15.76
C ASN A 6 -0.88 0.14 17.21
N ARG A 7 -1.54 0.92 18.07
CA ARG A 7 -1.09 1.15 19.46
C ARG A 7 0.39 1.58 19.49
N ASP A 8 1.24 0.83 20.19
CA ASP A 8 2.68 1.10 20.34
C ASP A 8 3.54 0.46 19.24
N LYS A 9 2.93 -0.21 18.26
CA LYS A 9 3.64 -0.86 17.16
C LYS A 9 3.57 0.00 15.91
N GLU A 10 4.73 0.23 15.31
CA GLU A 10 4.87 0.95 14.05
C GLU A 10 5.77 0.20 13.08
N VAL A 11 5.39 0.21 11.80
CA VAL A 11 6.17 -0.40 10.71
C VAL A 11 6.17 0.56 9.53
N CYS A 12 7.34 0.78 8.92
CA CYS A 12 7.43 1.48 7.64
C CYS A 12 7.37 0.47 6.50
N ALA A 13 6.46 0.67 5.55
CA ALA A 13 6.24 -0.24 4.43
C ALA A 13 6.29 0.48 3.07
N ARG A 14 6.72 -0.26 2.03
CA ARG A 14 6.49 0.18 0.64
C ARG A 14 5.01 0.00 0.32
N ALA A 15 4.41 1.07 -0.19
CA ALA A 15 3.02 1.10 -0.61
C ALA A 15 2.96 1.41 -2.10
N LEU A 16 2.06 0.73 -2.81
CA LEU A 16 1.68 1.03 -4.17
C LEU A 16 0.41 1.90 -4.15
N LEU A 17 0.41 2.99 -4.91
CA LEU A 17 -0.78 3.79 -5.18
C LEU A 17 -1.30 3.33 -6.54
N ASP A 18 -2.46 2.68 -6.57
CA ASP A 18 -3.01 2.05 -7.76
C ASP A 18 -4.52 2.28 -7.84
N ASP A 19 -4.93 3.30 -8.61
CA ASP A 19 -6.34 3.61 -8.88
C ASP A 19 -7.02 2.58 -9.80
N GLY A 20 -6.24 1.71 -10.47
CA GLY A 20 -6.75 0.55 -11.18
C GLY A 20 -7.26 -0.55 -10.25
N SER A 21 -6.85 -0.54 -8.98
CA SER A 21 -7.41 -1.40 -7.95
C SER A 21 -8.61 -0.76 -7.28
N GLN A 22 -9.77 -1.41 -7.34
CA GLN A 22 -11.00 -0.92 -6.69
C GLN A 22 -10.91 -0.90 -5.15
N ARG A 23 -10.00 -1.68 -4.57
CA ARG A 23 -9.89 -1.89 -3.12
C ARG A 23 -8.47 -1.66 -2.64
N SER A 24 -8.35 -1.34 -1.37
CA SER A 24 -7.07 -1.21 -0.67
C SER A 24 -6.71 -2.46 0.15
N TYR A 25 -5.43 -2.79 0.20
CA TYR A 25 -4.94 -4.04 0.77
C TYR A 25 -3.72 -3.87 1.67
N ILE A 26 -3.60 -4.77 2.66
CA ILE A 26 -2.44 -4.95 3.53
C ILE A 26 -1.95 -6.39 3.44
N GLU A 27 -0.64 -6.58 3.38
CA GLU A 27 -0.04 -7.91 3.41
C GLU A 27 -0.36 -8.61 4.73
N LYS A 28 -0.78 -9.87 4.67
CA LYS A 28 -1.11 -10.70 5.85
C LYS A 28 -0.03 -10.68 6.93
N ASN A 29 1.24 -10.86 6.53
CA ASN A 29 2.35 -10.86 7.47
C ASN A 29 2.57 -9.49 8.13
N LEU A 30 2.31 -8.40 7.40
CA LEU A 30 2.36 -7.04 7.95
C LEU A 30 1.23 -6.80 8.96
N ALA A 31 0.02 -7.28 8.67
CA ALA A 31 -1.09 -7.20 9.61
C ALA A 31 -0.78 -7.95 10.93
N ALA A 32 -0.14 -9.12 10.83
CA ALA A 32 0.30 -9.89 11.99
C ALA A 32 1.43 -9.18 12.77
N GLU A 33 2.42 -8.62 12.08
CA GLU A 33 3.53 -7.85 12.68
C GLU A 33 3.04 -6.62 13.46
N LEU A 34 1.97 -5.99 12.98
CA LEU A 34 1.29 -4.86 13.64
C LEU A 34 0.27 -5.30 14.71
N PHE A 35 0.09 -6.60 14.94
CA PHE A 35 -0.91 -7.15 15.87
C PHE A 35 -2.33 -6.64 15.61
N LEU A 36 -2.72 -6.52 14.33
CA LEU A 36 -4.05 -6.05 13.95
C LEU A 36 -5.10 -7.10 14.28
N SER A 37 -6.18 -6.68 14.93
CA SER A 37 -7.38 -7.51 15.10
C SER A 37 -8.32 -7.31 13.90
N PRO A 38 -8.90 -8.39 13.32
CA PRO A 38 -9.85 -8.25 12.22
C PRO A 38 -11.07 -7.44 12.67
N SER A 39 -11.42 -6.41 11.89
CA SER A 39 -12.65 -5.63 12.07
C SER A 39 -13.83 -6.21 11.29
N GLY A 40 -13.57 -7.15 10.39
CA GLY A 40 -14.57 -7.85 9.59
C GLY A 40 -13.93 -8.78 8.57
N ARG A 41 -14.74 -9.26 7.63
CA ARG A 41 -14.31 -10.10 6.51
C ARG A 41 -15.16 -9.83 5.28
N GLU A 42 -14.59 -10.03 4.10
CA GLU A 42 -15.29 -10.07 2.81
C GLU A 42 -14.91 -11.36 2.08
N ILE A 43 -15.82 -11.89 1.27
CA ILE A 43 -15.53 -13.02 0.38
C ILE A 43 -15.82 -12.55 -1.04
N PHE A 44 -14.79 -12.55 -1.90
CA PHE A 44 -14.94 -12.15 -3.30
C PHE A 44 -13.84 -12.73 -4.17
N SER A 45 -14.06 -12.68 -5.49
CA SER A 45 -13.08 -12.98 -6.53
C SER A 45 -12.47 -11.68 -7.07
N GLN A 46 -11.22 -11.73 -7.51
CA GLN A 46 -10.52 -10.60 -8.12
C GLN A 46 -10.41 -10.80 -9.63
N GLY A 47 -10.83 -9.80 -10.40
CA GLY A 47 -10.55 -9.73 -11.84
C GLY A 47 -9.12 -9.23 -12.07
N LEU A 48 -8.42 -9.84 -13.03
CA LEU A 48 -7.02 -9.58 -13.35
C LEU A 48 -6.85 -9.16 -14.81
N PHE A 49 -5.74 -8.50 -15.11
CA PHE A 49 -5.38 -8.17 -16.49
C PHE A 49 -5.28 -9.44 -17.34
N GLY A 50 -5.83 -9.39 -18.56
CA GLY A 50 -5.98 -10.57 -19.43
C GLY A 50 -7.25 -11.38 -19.20
N GLY A 51 -8.18 -10.90 -18.36
CA GLY A 51 -9.50 -11.52 -18.16
C GLY A 51 -9.50 -12.68 -17.16
N GLY A 52 -8.38 -12.92 -16.48
CA GLY A 52 -8.30 -13.91 -15.41
C GLY A 52 -9.18 -13.51 -14.23
N ILE A 53 -9.77 -14.50 -13.55
CA ILE A 53 -10.57 -14.30 -12.34
C ILE A 53 -10.01 -15.24 -11.27
N SER A 54 -9.70 -14.71 -10.08
CA SER A 54 -9.29 -15.55 -8.96
C SER A 54 -10.46 -16.36 -8.43
N PRO A 55 -10.22 -17.54 -7.82
CA PRO A 55 -11.21 -18.16 -6.95
C PRO A 55 -11.67 -17.17 -5.87
N ALA A 56 -12.92 -17.31 -5.43
CA ALA A 56 -13.42 -16.52 -4.32
C ALA A 56 -12.66 -16.90 -3.04
N SER A 57 -12.13 -15.91 -2.34
CA SER A 57 -11.39 -16.10 -1.09
C SER A 57 -11.90 -15.17 0.00
N GLU A 58 -11.77 -15.60 1.25
CA GLU A 58 -12.02 -14.72 2.40
C GLU A 58 -10.84 -13.75 2.57
N HIS A 59 -11.15 -12.47 2.69
CA HIS A 59 -10.22 -11.40 3.00
C HIS A 59 -10.64 -10.76 4.32
N LYS A 60 -9.78 -10.88 5.34
CA LYS A 60 -10.00 -10.18 6.62
C LYS A 60 -9.84 -8.68 6.41
N ARG A 61 -10.71 -7.90 7.03
CA ARG A 61 -10.61 -6.44 7.04
C ARG A 61 -9.89 -6.01 8.31
N TYR A 62 -9.01 -5.03 8.18
CA TYR A 62 -8.29 -4.44 9.30
C TYR A 62 -8.47 -2.92 9.30
N MET A 63 -8.56 -2.34 10.50
CA MET A 63 -8.40 -0.91 10.69
C MET A 63 -6.97 -0.63 11.13
N VAL A 64 -6.29 0.30 10.46
CA VAL A 64 -4.91 0.68 10.78
C VAL A 64 -4.70 2.17 10.56
N ASN A 65 -3.92 2.83 11.42
CA ASN A 65 -3.53 4.21 11.18
C ASN A 65 -2.38 4.26 10.17
N VAL A 66 -2.58 4.98 9.07
CA VAL A 66 -1.55 5.28 8.09
C VAL A 66 -1.07 6.70 8.26
N GLU A 67 0.24 6.86 8.37
CA GLU A 67 0.92 8.11 8.63
C GLU A 67 1.93 8.43 7.53
N SER A 68 1.99 9.71 7.18
CA SER A 68 3.15 10.27 6.48
C SER A 68 4.44 10.04 7.28
N LEU A 69 5.58 9.89 6.60
CA LEU A 69 6.85 9.59 7.28
C LEU A 69 7.29 10.68 8.26
N ASN A 70 6.95 11.94 7.96
CA ASN A 70 7.18 13.11 8.82
C ASN A 70 6.07 13.35 9.86
N ARG A 71 5.08 12.44 9.95
CA ARG A 71 3.96 12.47 10.89
C ARG A 71 3.05 13.70 10.80
N LYS A 72 3.10 14.47 9.72
CA LYS A 72 2.23 15.65 9.53
C LYS A 72 0.80 15.29 9.09
N TYR A 73 0.63 14.11 8.53
CA TYR A 73 -0.64 13.53 8.12
C TYR A 73 -0.80 12.15 8.73
N SER A 74 -2.00 11.87 9.25
CA SER A 74 -2.42 10.59 9.83
C SER A 74 -3.89 10.39 9.53
N THR A 75 -4.26 9.18 9.09
CA THR A 75 -5.66 8.81 8.86
C THR A 75 -5.88 7.32 9.15
N PRO A 76 -6.98 6.93 9.81
CA PRO A 76 -7.36 5.53 9.91
C PRO A 76 -7.86 5.03 8.55
N LEU A 77 -7.32 3.90 8.08
CA LEU A 77 -7.74 3.25 6.85
C LEU A 77 -8.27 1.85 7.12
N SER A 78 -9.26 1.46 6.32
CA SER A 78 -9.75 0.09 6.26
C SER A 78 -9.06 -0.64 5.12
N LEU A 79 -8.29 -1.68 5.43
CA LEU A 79 -7.50 -2.44 4.44
C LEU A 79 -7.89 -3.91 4.48
N LEU A 80 -7.99 -4.53 3.30
CA LEU A 80 -8.25 -5.96 3.16
C LEU A 80 -6.96 -6.78 3.19
N GLU A 81 -6.99 -7.94 3.84
CA GLU A 81 -5.88 -8.88 3.89
C GLU A 81 -5.61 -9.43 2.49
N GLN A 82 -4.34 -9.46 2.11
CA GLN A 82 -3.87 -10.21 0.96
C GLN A 82 -2.59 -10.95 1.32
N GLN A 83 -2.47 -12.22 0.89
CA GLN A 83 -1.27 -13.03 1.19
C GLN A 83 0.02 -12.40 0.64
N LYS A 84 -0.07 -11.81 -0.55
CA LYS A 84 1.00 -11.09 -1.25
C LYS A 84 0.38 -10.00 -2.12
N ILE A 85 0.81 -8.75 -1.97
CA ILE A 85 0.24 -7.61 -2.71
C ILE A 85 0.54 -7.71 -4.20
N CYS A 86 1.82 -7.82 -4.56
CA CYS A 86 2.24 -7.99 -5.95
C CYS A 86 3.57 -8.76 -6.01
N SER A 87 3.98 -9.13 -7.22
CA SER A 87 5.32 -9.64 -7.50
C SER A 87 6.39 -8.58 -7.22
N THR A 88 7.67 -8.97 -7.29
CA THR A 88 8.76 -8.05 -6.99
C THR A 88 8.74 -6.85 -7.93
N LEU A 89 8.55 -5.65 -7.38
CA LEU A 89 8.66 -4.39 -8.10
C LEU A 89 10.01 -3.74 -7.78
N PRO A 90 10.92 -3.62 -8.77
CA PRO A 90 12.23 -3.03 -8.55
C PRO A 90 12.12 -1.55 -8.21
N ARG A 91 13.07 -1.06 -7.41
CA ARG A 91 13.20 0.37 -7.13
C ARG A 91 14.00 1.07 -8.22
N ILE A 92 13.72 2.35 -8.41
CA ILE A 92 14.44 3.17 -9.37
C ILE A 92 15.87 3.37 -8.84
N HIS A 93 16.86 3.11 -9.68
CA HIS A 93 18.27 3.24 -9.31
C HIS A 93 19.15 3.85 -10.41
N ASP A 94 18.56 4.22 -11.56
CA ASP A 94 19.27 4.93 -12.62
C ASP A 94 19.64 6.35 -12.15
N ARG A 95 20.95 6.58 -11.98
CA ARG A 95 21.48 7.86 -11.49
C ARG A 95 21.26 9.00 -12.47
N LYS A 96 21.29 8.75 -13.78
CA LYS A 96 21.08 9.80 -14.80
C LYS A 96 19.63 10.26 -14.75
N LEU A 97 18.69 9.31 -14.73
CA LEU A 97 17.26 9.60 -14.59
C LEU A 97 16.96 10.35 -13.29
N LEU A 98 17.52 9.89 -12.17
CA LEU A 98 17.32 10.53 -10.86
C LEU A 98 17.85 11.98 -10.85
N SER A 99 19.02 12.21 -11.46
CA SER A 99 19.59 13.56 -11.59
C SER A 99 18.71 14.45 -12.46
N GLU A 100 18.22 13.93 -13.59
CA GLU A 100 17.33 14.67 -14.49
C GLU A 100 16.03 15.06 -13.80
N LEU A 101 15.34 14.09 -13.17
CA LEU A 101 14.09 14.34 -12.45
C LEU A 101 14.30 15.35 -11.32
N SER A 102 15.39 15.21 -10.55
CA SER A 102 15.72 16.15 -9.48
C SER A 102 15.98 17.57 -10.02
N SER A 103 16.65 17.71 -11.18
CA SER A 103 16.89 19.03 -11.80
C SER A 103 15.61 19.73 -12.23
N ARG A 104 14.55 18.96 -12.49
CA ARG A 104 13.20 19.45 -12.81
C ARG A 104 12.30 19.61 -11.58
N GLY A 105 12.85 19.45 -10.36
CA GLY A 105 12.10 19.55 -9.11
C GLY A 105 11.23 18.32 -8.79
N ILE A 106 11.36 17.23 -9.55
CA ILE A 106 10.61 15.98 -9.34
C ILE A 106 11.38 15.09 -8.38
N LYS A 107 10.77 14.77 -7.24
CA LYS A 107 11.35 13.90 -6.22
C LYS A 107 10.67 12.54 -6.24
N LEU A 108 11.45 11.49 -6.44
CA LEU A 108 10.99 10.11 -6.34
C LEU A 108 11.17 9.60 -4.91
N THR A 109 10.22 8.78 -4.44
CA THR A 109 10.21 8.24 -3.07
C THR A 109 10.60 6.77 -2.99
N ASP A 110 10.68 6.08 -4.14
CA ASP A 110 10.93 4.64 -4.23
C ASP A 110 12.23 4.35 -5.00
N VAL A 111 13.34 4.74 -4.36
CA VAL A 111 14.70 4.72 -4.93
C VAL A 111 15.60 3.78 -4.12
N GLY A 112 16.39 2.95 -4.78
CA GLY A 112 17.32 2.02 -4.13
C GLY A 112 17.75 0.85 -5.01
N ARG A 113 18.79 0.11 -4.59
CA ARG A 113 19.33 -1.04 -5.34
C ARG A 113 18.63 -2.35 -5.00
N ASP A 114 18.12 -2.46 -3.78
CA ASP A 114 17.30 -3.55 -3.28
C ASP A 114 15.83 -3.39 -3.69
N SER A 115 15.12 -4.51 -3.69
CA SER A 115 13.71 -4.61 -4.10
C SER A 115 12.85 -5.25 -3.01
N PRO A 116 12.72 -4.63 -1.82
CA PRO A 116 11.88 -5.17 -0.74
C PRO A 116 10.41 -5.21 -1.20
N PRO A 117 9.56 -6.11 -0.70
CA PRO A 117 8.21 -6.28 -1.22
C PRO A 117 7.35 -5.01 -1.05
N ILE A 118 6.39 -4.81 -1.94
CA ILE A 118 5.24 -3.95 -1.66
C ILE A 118 4.36 -4.68 -0.65
N ARG A 119 4.08 -4.03 0.48
CA ARG A 119 3.30 -4.64 1.58
C ARG A 119 1.93 -3.98 1.79
N VAL A 120 1.66 -2.88 1.07
CA VAL A 120 0.37 -2.17 1.09
C VAL A 120 0.01 -1.73 -0.33
N LEU A 121 -1.26 -1.85 -0.69
CA LEU A 121 -1.84 -1.24 -1.89
C LEU A 121 -2.92 -0.26 -1.44
N LEU A 122 -2.86 0.98 -1.92
CA LEU A 122 -3.90 1.98 -1.74
C LEU A 122 -4.64 2.14 -3.06
N GLY A 123 -5.92 1.73 -3.05
CA GLY A 123 -6.79 1.66 -4.21
C GLY A 123 -7.69 2.88 -4.38
N ALA A 124 -8.54 2.82 -5.40
CA ALA A 124 -9.51 3.87 -5.73
C ALA A 124 -10.48 4.20 -4.58
N ASP A 125 -10.74 3.24 -3.69
CA ASP A 125 -11.60 3.41 -2.51
C ASP A 125 -11.08 4.41 -1.48
N ILE A 126 -9.79 4.78 -1.52
CA ILE A 126 -9.18 5.73 -0.59
C ILE A 126 -8.29 6.79 -1.25
N LEU A 127 -7.76 6.52 -2.47
CA LEU A 127 -6.75 7.37 -3.10
C LEU A 127 -7.24 8.80 -3.33
N GLY A 128 -8.51 8.97 -3.74
CA GLY A 128 -9.10 10.30 -3.93
C GLY A 128 -8.99 11.16 -2.67
N SER A 129 -9.33 10.58 -1.51
CA SER A 129 -9.22 11.25 -0.20
C SER A 129 -7.78 11.57 0.17
N ILE A 130 -6.85 10.66 -0.08
CA ILE A 130 -5.43 10.86 0.25
C ILE A 130 -4.80 11.97 -0.61
N LEU A 131 -5.10 11.97 -1.92
CA LEU A 131 -4.49 12.89 -2.87
C LEU A 131 -5.10 14.29 -2.82
N THR A 132 -6.41 14.40 -2.56
CA THR A 132 -7.14 15.68 -2.68
C THR A 132 -7.65 16.22 -1.35
N GLY A 133 -7.68 15.39 -0.29
CA GLY A 133 -8.38 15.72 0.96
C GLY A 133 -9.90 15.76 0.83
N ARG A 134 -10.47 15.28 -0.30
CA ARG A 134 -11.90 15.30 -0.63
C ARG A 134 -12.38 13.89 -0.98
N ILE A 135 -13.67 13.64 -0.78
CA ILE A 135 -14.37 12.42 -1.22
C ILE A 135 -14.92 12.68 -2.62
#